data_AF-A0A5N9G7D1-F1
#
_entry.id   AF-A0A5N9G7D1-F1
#
_cell.length_a   1.000
_cell.length_b   1.000
_cell.length_c   1.000
_cell.angle_alpha   90.00
_cell.angle_beta   90.00
_cell.angle_gamma   90.00
#
_symmetry.space_group_name_H-M   'P 1'
#
loop_
_entity.id
_entity.type
_entity.pdbx_description
1 polymer ?
#
loop_
_entity_poly.entity_id
_entity_poly.type
_entity_poly.pdbx_seq_one_letter_code
_entity_poly.pdbx_strand_id
1 'polypeptide(L)'
;MTTFDELRRRLDDGEIVVLDGGTGTELERRGVPMDSVAWSGAAIHTHPEVVRQVHEDYIQAGADIVITNTFATCRHSLEGAGLGDLVADINTRSVSLVNEAINAAEVDRPIYVAGAISTFMPRNNEEFMPSLGVAKANYREQAELLAEAGVDLILMEMMVDMG
;
A
#
# COMPACT_ATOMS: atom_id res chain seq x y z
N MET A 1 -19.63 13.65 6.75
CA MET A 1 -19.59 12.53 5.79
C MET A 1 -18.13 12.23 5.56
N THR A 2 -17.68 11.02 5.86
CA THR A 2 -16.28 10.63 5.62
C THR A 2 -16.05 10.49 4.11
N THR A 3 -14.79 10.50 3.67
CA THR A 3 -14.41 10.17 2.29
C THR A 3 -14.87 8.75 1.91
N PHE A 4 -14.84 7.80 2.83
CA PHE A 4 -15.39 6.46 2.63
C PHE A 4 -16.93 6.47 2.43
N ASP A 5 -17.68 7.29 3.16
CA ASP A 5 -19.13 7.40 2.97
C ASP A 5 -19.48 7.89 1.56
N GLU A 6 -18.67 8.78 1.00
CA GLU A 6 -18.85 9.28 -0.36
C GLU A 6 -18.50 8.21 -1.40
N LEU A 7 -17.40 7.49 -1.22
CA LEU A 7 -17.06 6.33 -2.05
C LEU A 7 -18.19 5.29 -2.03
N ARG A 8 -18.70 4.96 -0.85
CA ARG A 8 -19.81 4.01 -0.68
C ARG A 8 -21.06 4.48 -1.40
N ARG A 9 -21.39 5.78 -1.32
CA ARG A 9 -22.54 6.36 -2.04
C ARG A 9 -22.39 6.20 -3.55
N ARG A 10 -21.22 6.50 -4.12
CA ARG A 10 -20.95 6.30 -5.57
C ARG A 10 -21.22 4.84 -5.97
N LEU A 11 -20.74 3.89 -5.17
CA LEU A 11 -20.98 2.45 -5.41
C LEU A 11 -22.46 2.07 -5.28
N ASP A 12 -23.16 2.56 -4.25
CA ASP A 12 -24.59 2.33 -4.02
C ASP A 12 -25.45 2.90 -5.17
N ASP A 13 -25.02 4.01 -5.77
CA ASP A 13 -25.66 4.66 -6.93
C ASP A 13 -25.33 3.95 -8.27
N GLY A 14 -24.52 2.89 -8.25
CA GLY A 14 -24.16 2.09 -9.41
C GLY A 14 -23.08 2.71 -10.31
N GLU A 15 -22.31 3.68 -9.80
CA GLU A 15 -21.16 4.22 -10.52
C GLU A 15 -20.04 3.18 -10.63
N ILE A 16 -19.29 3.26 -11.73
CA ILE A 16 -18.04 2.50 -11.89
C ILE A 16 -16.95 3.26 -11.15
N VAL A 17 -16.29 2.58 -10.22
CA VAL A 17 -15.11 3.07 -9.50
C VAL A 17 -13.90 2.27 -9.95
N VAL A 18 -12.86 2.96 -10.43
CA VAL A 18 -11.66 2.35 -11.01
C VAL A 18 -10.56 2.27 -9.96
N LEU A 19 -10.03 1.06 -9.72
CA LEU A 19 -8.80 0.86 -8.95
C LEU A 19 -7.57 1.10 -9.85
N ASP A 20 -6.45 1.49 -9.25
CA ASP A 20 -5.17 1.58 -9.94
C ASP A 20 -4.60 0.21 -10.34
N GLY A 21 -3.41 0.22 -10.95
CA GLY A 21 -2.72 -0.97 -11.41
C GLY A 21 -1.58 -1.43 -10.49
N GLY A 22 -0.74 -2.35 -10.99
CA GLY A 22 0.36 -2.91 -10.21
C GLY A 22 1.50 -1.92 -9.97
N THR A 23 1.54 -1.30 -8.79
CA THR A 23 2.62 -0.37 -8.37
C THR A 23 3.99 -1.04 -8.38
N GLY A 24 4.13 -2.25 -7.81
CA GLY A 24 5.41 -2.98 -7.79
C GLY A 24 5.95 -3.29 -9.18
N THR A 25 5.07 -3.72 -10.10
CA THR A 25 5.42 -3.99 -11.50
C THR A 25 5.87 -2.72 -12.25
N GLU A 26 5.22 -1.59 -12.01
CA GLU A 26 5.62 -0.31 -12.62
C GLU A 26 6.94 0.21 -12.07
N LEU A 27 7.21 0.03 -10.77
CA LEU A 27 8.52 0.34 -10.19
C LEU A 27 9.63 -0.48 -10.84
N GLU A 28 9.43 -1.78 -11.01
CA GLU A 28 10.39 -2.66 -11.70
C GLU A 28 10.60 -2.24 -13.16
N ARG A 29 9.52 -1.89 -13.89
CA ARG A 29 9.60 -1.37 -15.26
C ARG A 29 10.41 -0.07 -15.36
N ARG A 30 10.38 0.77 -14.33
CA ARG A 30 11.18 2.01 -14.22
C ARG A 30 12.61 1.76 -13.74
N GLY A 31 13.00 0.51 -13.52
CA GLY A 31 14.35 0.12 -13.13
C GLY A 31 14.64 0.25 -11.63
N VAL A 32 13.60 0.37 -10.79
CA VAL A 32 13.79 0.36 -9.33
C VAL A 32 14.20 -1.06 -8.91
N PRO A 33 15.34 -1.24 -8.20
CA PRO A 33 15.74 -2.54 -7.69
C PRO A 33 14.74 -3.04 -6.64
N MET A 34 14.18 -4.23 -6.84
CA MET A 34 13.30 -4.87 -5.86
C MET A 34 14.11 -5.52 -4.74
N ASP A 35 13.69 -5.32 -3.49
CA ASP A 35 14.34 -5.99 -2.37
C ASP A 35 14.04 -7.50 -2.37
N SER A 36 15.03 -8.32 -2.04
CA SER A 36 14.89 -9.78 -2.07
C SER A 36 13.93 -10.36 -1.02
N VAL A 37 13.52 -9.55 -0.04
CA VAL A 37 12.66 -9.93 1.08
C VAL A 37 11.38 -9.13 1.08
N ALA A 38 11.46 -7.80 1.09
CA ALA A 38 10.32 -6.87 1.17
C ALA A 38 9.84 -6.38 -0.21
N TRP A 39 10.38 -6.91 -1.30
CA TRP A 39 10.00 -6.57 -2.67
C TRP A 39 9.93 -5.05 -2.92
N SER A 40 8.81 -4.54 -3.43
CA SER A 40 8.61 -3.11 -3.70
C SER A 40 8.41 -2.28 -2.43
N GLY A 41 8.15 -2.88 -1.27
CA GLY A 41 7.95 -2.16 -0.01
C GLY A 41 9.19 -1.35 0.40
N ALA A 42 10.39 -1.86 0.12
CA ALA A 42 11.64 -1.14 0.35
C ALA A 42 11.82 0.09 -0.56
N ALA A 43 11.10 0.17 -1.69
CA ALA A 43 11.15 1.31 -2.60
C ALA A 43 10.59 2.59 -1.96
N ILE A 44 9.70 2.47 -0.97
CA ILE A 44 9.19 3.63 -0.21
C ILE A 44 10.33 4.37 0.50
N HIS A 45 11.32 3.63 1.01
CA HIS A 45 12.49 4.21 1.66
C HIS A 45 13.59 4.59 0.67
N THR A 46 13.85 3.73 -0.31
CA THR A 46 15.02 3.88 -1.20
C THR A 46 14.77 4.74 -2.43
N HIS A 47 13.56 4.71 -2.98
CA HIS A 47 13.15 5.40 -4.21
C HIS A 47 11.77 6.09 -4.08
N PRO A 48 11.53 6.88 -3.02
CA PRO A 48 10.21 7.45 -2.72
C PRO A 48 9.63 8.27 -3.87
N GLU A 49 10.47 9.01 -4.59
CA GLU A 49 10.03 9.85 -5.71
C GLU A 49 9.48 9.02 -6.87
N VAL A 50 10.05 7.85 -7.15
CA VAL A 50 9.53 6.97 -8.22
C VAL A 50 8.19 6.35 -7.79
N VAL A 51 8.03 6.00 -6.50
CA VAL A 51 6.76 5.54 -5.94
C VAL A 51 5.67 6.61 -6.09
N ARG A 52 5.97 7.87 -5.72
CA ARG A 52 5.06 9.00 -5.90
C ARG A 52 4.64 9.16 -7.35
N GLN A 53 5.60 9.13 -8.29
CA GLN A 53 5.32 9.27 -9.73
C GLN A 53 4.44 8.15 -10.27
N VAL A 54 4.63 6.90 -9.82
CA VAL A 54 3.76 5.78 -10.23
C VAL A 54 2.31 6.03 -9.80
N HIS A 55 2.08 6.48 -8.57
CA HIS A 55 0.73 6.84 -8.12
C HIS A 55 0.16 8.01 -8.91
N GLU A 56 0.96 9.05 -9.17
CA GLU A 56 0.55 10.22 -9.98
C GLU A 56 0.08 9.78 -11.38
N ASP A 57 0.84 8.90 -12.03
CA ASP A 57 0.51 8.40 -13.36
C ASP A 57 -0.81 7.60 -13.36
N TYR A 58 -1.07 6.79 -12.33
CA TYR A 58 -2.36 6.08 -12.20
C TYR A 58 -3.54 7.04 -11.96
N ILE A 59 -3.33 8.10 -11.17
CA ILE A 59 -4.34 9.14 -10.94
C ILE A 59 -4.67 9.87 -12.24
N GLN A 60 -3.65 10.27 -12.99
CA GLN A 60 -3.80 10.92 -14.30
C GLN A 60 -4.44 9.98 -15.34
N ALA A 61 -4.17 8.68 -15.26
CA ALA A 61 -4.80 7.66 -16.10
C ALA A 61 -6.28 7.39 -15.79
N GLY A 62 -6.79 7.89 -14.66
CA GLY A 62 -8.22 7.81 -14.31
C GLY A 62 -8.56 6.93 -13.10
N ALA A 63 -7.59 6.47 -12.32
CA ALA A 63 -7.87 5.69 -11.10
C ALA A 63 -8.66 6.54 -10.08
N ASP A 64 -9.81 6.06 -9.61
CA ASP A 64 -10.58 6.66 -8.52
C ASP A 64 -10.00 6.27 -7.16
N ILE A 65 -9.46 5.06 -7.04
CA ILE A 65 -8.78 4.57 -5.84
C ILE A 65 -7.35 4.23 -6.19
N VAL A 66 -6.42 4.75 -5.41
CA VAL A 66 -5.00 4.37 -5.46
C VAL A 66 -4.63 3.55 -4.25
N ILE A 67 -3.91 2.46 -4.48
CA ILE A 67 -3.48 1.52 -3.46
C ILE A 67 -2.06 1.88 -3.04
N THR A 68 -1.87 2.17 -1.76
CA THR A 68 -0.55 2.41 -1.17
C THR A 68 0.40 1.24 -1.42
N ASN A 69 1.71 1.52 -1.57
CA ASN A 69 2.73 0.50 -1.81
C ASN A 69 3.08 -0.33 -0.54
N THR A 70 2.06 -0.75 0.22
CA THR A 70 2.20 -1.37 1.55
C THR A 70 1.94 -2.88 1.56
N PHE A 71 1.85 -3.49 0.37
CA PHE A 71 1.66 -4.92 0.19
C PHE A 71 2.66 -5.78 1.00
N ALA A 72 3.94 -5.37 1.01
CA ALA A 72 5.04 -6.10 1.64
C ALA A 72 5.70 -5.30 2.80
N THR A 73 4.94 -4.45 3.51
CA THR A 73 5.47 -3.56 4.56
C THR A 73 5.04 -3.93 5.98
N CYS A 74 4.43 -5.10 6.15
CA CYS A 74 4.14 -5.64 7.47
C CYS A 74 5.44 -5.92 8.23
N ARG A 75 5.41 -5.86 9.57
CA ARG A 75 6.63 -5.98 10.41
C ARG A 75 7.54 -7.16 10.04
N HIS A 76 6.97 -8.36 9.95
CA HIS A 76 7.71 -9.58 9.62
C HIS A 76 8.32 -9.57 8.19
N SER A 77 7.78 -8.78 7.27
CA SER A 77 8.38 -8.57 5.94
C SER A 77 9.57 -7.62 6.01
N LEU A 78 9.43 -6.49 6.71
CA LEU A 78 10.48 -5.46 6.80
C LEU A 78 11.63 -5.88 7.72
N GLU A 79 11.38 -6.61 8.80
CA GLU A 79 12.43 -7.13 9.69
C GLU A 79 13.40 -8.04 8.92
N GLY A 80 12.89 -8.93 8.08
CA GLY A 80 13.72 -9.80 7.24
C GLY A 80 14.55 -9.04 6.19
N ALA A 81 14.12 -7.83 5.81
CA ALA A 81 14.83 -6.92 4.93
C ALA A 81 15.83 -6.00 5.68
N GLY A 82 15.94 -6.11 7.01
CA GLY A 82 16.75 -5.21 7.83
C GLY A 82 16.14 -3.82 8.03
N LEU A 83 14.84 -3.66 7.80
CA LEU A 83 14.07 -2.42 7.88
C LEU A 83 13.06 -2.42 9.05
N GLY A 84 13.22 -3.34 10.01
CA GLY A 84 12.26 -3.53 11.12
C GLY A 84 12.07 -2.32 12.02
N ASP A 85 13.10 -1.50 12.20
CA ASP A 85 13.03 -0.25 12.98
C ASP A 85 12.31 0.87 12.22
N LEU A 86 12.10 0.69 10.90
CA LEU A 86 11.48 1.66 10.01
C LEU A 86 10.03 1.29 9.65
N VAL A 87 9.41 0.32 10.33
CA VAL A 87 8.05 -0.15 10.02
C VAL A 87 7.03 0.98 10.06
N ALA A 88 7.04 1.79 11.12
CA ALA A 88 6.14 2.94 11.24
C ALA A 88 6.40 3.96 10.13
N ASP A 89 7.66 4.38 9.98
CA ASP A 89 8.07 5.38 8.99
C ASP A 89 7.72 4.95 7.55
N ILE A 90 7.96 3.69 7.18
CA ILE A 90 7.69 3.18 5.83
C ILE A 90 6.18 3.15 5.54
N ASN A 91 5.36 2.64 6.47
CA ASN A 91 3.91 2.60 6.25
C ASN A 91 3.31 4.01 6.18
N THR A 92 3.65 4.91 7.10
CA THR A 92 3.18 6.31 7.08
C THR A 92 3.70 7.07 5.87
N ARG A 93 4.97 6.83 5.47
CA ARG A 93 5.55 7.46 4.28
C ARG A 93 4.82 7.00 3.02
N SER A 94 4.42 5.74 2.90
CA SER A 94 3.67 5.28 1.73
C SER A 94 2.37 6.05 1.53
N VAL A 95 1.62 6.33 2.60
CA VAL A 95 0.38 7.13 2.54
C VAL A 95 0.70 8.57 2.16
N SER A 96 1.78 9.14 2.72
CA SER A 96 2.24 10.49 2.39
C SER A 96 2.59 10.64 0.90
N LEU A 97 3.27 9.65 0.31
CA LEU A 97 3.62 9.65 -1.12
C LEU A 97 2.38 9.62 -2.03
N VAL A 98 1.33 8.89 -1.63
CA VAL A 98 0.05 8.90 -2.35
C VAL A 98 -0.59 10.29 -2.27
N ASN A 99 -0.60 10.93 -1.09
CA ASN A 99 -1.14 12.28 -0.94
C ASN A 99 -0.33 13.33 -1.74
N GLU A 100 1.00 13.21 -1.76
CA GLU A 100 1.87 14.02 -2.62
C GLU A 100 1.53 13.82 -4.11
N ALA A 101 1.25 12.58 -4.53
CA ALA A 101 0.82 12.28 -5.90
C ALA A 101 -0.56 12.85 -6.26
N ILE A 102 -1.53 12.79 -5.34
CA ILE A 102 -2.86 13.41 -5.51
C ILE A 102 -2.73 14.92 -5.75
N ASN A 103 -1.91 15.59 -4.93
CA ASN A 103 -1.67 17.03 -5.08
C ASN A 103 -0.98 17.37 -6.41
N ALA A 104 -0.03 16.53 -6.85
CA ALA A 104 0.71 16.75 -8.09
C ALA A 104 -0.13 16.48 -9.36
N ALA A 105 -1.10 15.57 -9.30
CA ALA A 105 -1.90 15.20 -10.46
C ALA A 105 -2.87 16.29 -10.93
N GLU A 106 -3.21 17.27 -10.08
CA GLU A 106 -4.09 18.41 -10.37
C GLU A 106 -5.44 18.02 -11.01
N VAL A 107 -6.01 16.87 -10.64
CA VAL A 107 -7.29 16.37 -11.18
C VAL A 107 -8.48 16.96 -10.43
N ASP A 108 -9.52 17.36 -11.16
CA ASP A 108 -10.78 17.90 -10.59
C ASP A 108 -11.80 16.78 -10.32
N ARG A 109 -11.41 15.80 -9.51
CA ARG A 109 -12.26 14.69 -9.05
C ARG A 109 -11.72 14.11 -7.74
N PRO A 110 -12.56 13.48 -6.91
CA PRO A 110 -12.09 12.82 -5.70
C PRO A 110 -11.18 11.64 -6.05
N ILE A 111 -10.10 11.48 -5.29
CA ILE A 111 -9.21 10.32 -5.29
C ILE A 111 -9.25 9.72 -3.89
N TYR A 112 -9.49 8.42 -3.78
CA TYR A 112 -9.51 7.70 -2.52
C TYR A 112 -8.23 6.89 -2.33
N VAL A 113 -7.77 6.78 -1.09
CA VAL A 113 -6.52 6.10 -0.72
C VAL A 113 -6.83 4.79 -0.01
N ALA A 114 -6.41 3.68 -0.60
CA ALA A 114 -6.49 2.36 0.02
C ALA A 114 -5.16 1.96 0.68
N GLY A 115 -5.23 1.59 1.97
CA GLY A 115 -4.14 0.96 2.70
C GLY A 115 -4.07 -0.54 2.37
N ALA A 116 -3.04 -0.99 1.65
CA ALA A 116 -2.89 -2.40 1.32
C ALA A 116 -2.36 -3.20 2.51
N ILE A 117 -3.03 -4.31 2.82
CA ILE A 117 -2.56 -5.36 3.73
C ILE A 117 -2.67 -6.69 2.99
N SER A 118 -1.60 -7.48 3.02
CA SER A 118 -1.57 -8.80 2.40
C SER A 118 -0.93 -9.83 3.31
N THR A 119 -1.09 -11.11 2.99
CA THR A 119 -0.30 -12.21 3.56
C THR A 119 0.97 -12.46 2.76
N PHE A 120 1.64 -11.40 2.31
CA PHE A 120 2.88 -11.50 1.54
C PHE A 120 3.90 -12.35 2.29
N MET A 121 4.45 -13.34 1.58
CA MET A 121 5.39 -14.28 2.13
C MET A 121 6.82 -13.86 1.75
N PRO A 122 7.64 -13.40 2.73
CA PRO A 122 8.99 -12.97 2.45
C PRO A 122 9.80 -14.08 1.79
N ARG A 123 10.54 -13.74 0.72
CA ARG A 123 11.34 -14.70 -0.08
C ARG A 123 10.55 -15.89 -0.65
N ASN A 124 9.22 -15.84 -0.67
CA ASN A 124 8.35 -16.98 -0.96
C ASN A 124 8.69 -18.23 -0.11
N ASN A 125 9.08 -18.03 1.16
CA ASN A 125 9.41 -19.11 2.08
C ASN A 125 8.61 -18.98 3.39
N GLU A 126 7.84 -20.02 3.71
CA GLU A 126 6.97 -20.12 4.87
C GLU A 126 7.73 -20.04 6.20
N GLU A 127 9.02 -20.39 6.24
CA GLU A 127 9.86 -20.25 7.43
C GLU A 127 10.01 -18.79 7.91
N PHE A 128 9.80 -17.82 7.01
CA PHE A 128 9.80 -16.39 7.33
C PHE A 128 8.43 -15.87 7.74
N MET A 129 7.39 -16.71 7.67
CA MET A 129 6.07 -16.35 8.17
C MET A 129 6.03 -16.45 9.70
N PRO A 130 5.45 -15.45 10.38
CA PRO A 130 5.29 -15.48 11.82
C PRO A 130 4.22 -16.52 12.23
N SER A 131 4.28 -16.97 13.50
CA SER A 131 3.15 -17.70 14.09
C SER A 131 1.87 -16.86 14.07
N LEU A 132 0.69 -17.49 14.05
CA LEU A 132 -0.60 -16.78 13.96
C LEU A 132 -0.76 -15.66 15.01
N GLY A 133 -0.29 -15.87 16.24
CA GLY A 133 -0.33 -14.86 17.30
C GLY A 133 0.52 -13.62 16.99
N VAL A 134 1.72 -13.83 16.44
CA VAL A 134 2.62 -12.75 16.01
C VAL A 134 2.10 -12.09 14.73
N ALA A 135 1.60 -12.87 13.77
CA ALA A 135 0.97 -12.38 12.55
C ALA A 135 -0.17 -11.41 12.88
N LYS A 136 -1.06 -11.79 13.79
CA LYS A 136 -2.18 -10.95 14.24
C LYS A 136 -1.72 -9.62 14.85
N ALA A 137 -0.63 -9.62 15.62
CA ALA A 137 -0.06 -8.39 16.17
C ALA A 137 0.54 -7.50 15.07
N ASN A 138 1.28 -8.10 14.13
CA ASN A 138 1.91 -7.39 13.01
C ASN A 138 0.88 -6.75 12.06
N TYR A 139 -0.18 -7.47 11.70
CA TYR A 139 -1.25 -6.92 10.87
C TYR A 139 -2.04 -5.83 11.58
N ARG A 140 -2.23 -5.96 12.90
CA ARG A 140 -2.85 -4.92 13.72
C ARG A 140 -2.02 -3.63 13.68
N GLU A 141 -0.71 -3.75 13.94
CA GLU A 141 0.20 -2.61 13.87
C GLU A 141 0.14 -1.93 12.50
N GLN A 142 0.22 -2.69 11.42
CA GLN A 142 0.11 -2.12 10.07
C GLN A 142 -1.24 -1.43 9.84
N ALA A 143 -2.35 -2.05 10.22
CA ALA A 143 -3.68 -1.46 10.07
C ALA A 143 -3.85 -0.17 10.88
N GLU A 144 -3.32 -0.13 12.11
CA GLU A 144 -3.32 1.06 12.97
C GLU A 144 -2.49 2.18 12.34
N LEU A 145 -1.27 1.89 11.86
CA LEU A 145 -0.42 2.87 11.17
C LEU A 145 -1.08 3.46 9.91
N LEU A 146 -1.73 2.62 9.11
CA LEU A 146 -2.42 3.07 7.89
C LEU A 146 -3.65 3.92 8.22
N ALA A 147 -4.45 3.49 9.21
CA ALA A 147 -5.62 4.24 9.66
C ALA A 147 -5.23 5.59 10.25
N GLU A 148 -4.19 5.64 11.09
CA GLU A 148 -3.67 6.89 11.67
C GLU A 148 -3.07 7.82 10.61
N ALA A 149 -2.44 7.26 9.57
CA ALA A 149 -1.93 8.02 8.43
C ALA A 149 -3.03 8.55 7.50
N GLY A 150 -4.29 8.12 7.69
CA GLY A 150 -5.45 8.71 7.02
C GLY A 150 -5.86 8.05 5.70
N VAL A 151 -5.65 6.73 5.56
CA VAL A 151 -6.27 6.00 4.43
C VAL A 151 -7.80 6.00 4.54
N ASP A 152 -8.50 5.99 3.41
CA ASP A 152 -9.97 5.98 3.36
C ASP A 152 -10.54 4.60 3.62
N LEU A 153 -9.78 3.56 3.27
CA LEU A 153 -10.13 2.15 3.47
C LEU A 153 -8.88 1.29 3.62
N ILE A 154 -9.05 0.13 4.27
CA ILE A 154 -8.07 -0.95 4.24
C ILE A 154 -8.49 -1.95 3.16
N LEU A 155 -7.57 -2.25 2.25
CA LEU A 155 -7.73 -3.26 1.21
C LEU A 155 -6.92 -4.49 1.60
N MET A 156 -7.63 -5.59 1.91
CA MET A 156 -6.99 -6.89 2.08
C MET A 156 -6.83 -7.55 0.72
N GLU A 157 -5.59 -7.70 0.24
CA GLU A 157 -5.30 -8.22 -1.10
C GLU A 157 -4.38 -9.44 -1.06
N MET A 158 -4.57 -10.34 -2.04
CA MET A 158 -3.81 -11.58 -2.20
C MET A 158 -3.69 -12.41 -0.91
N MET A 159 -4.77 -12.46 -0.14
CA MET A 159 -4.84 -13.17 1.13
C MET A 159 -4.78 -14.69 0.90
N VAL A 160 -3.89 -15.36 1.62
CA VAL A 160 -3.90 -16.81 1.78
C VAL A 160 -4.28 -17.17 3.21
N ASP A 161 -4.94 -18.30 3.36
CA ASP A 161 -5.25 -18.86 4.67
C ASP A 161 -3.95 -19.19 5.42
N MET A 162 -3.89 -18.84 6.70
CA MET A 162 -2.73 -19.09 7.58
C MET A 162 -3.03 -20.14 8.68
N GLY A 163 -4.12 -20.90 8.55
CA GLY A 163 -4.54 -21.95 9.49
C GLY A 163 -5.88 -21.73 10.17
#